data_AF-A0A0D0CLN0-F1
#
_entry.id   AF-A0A0D0CLN0-F1
#
_cell.length_a   1.000
_cell.length_b   1.000
_cell.length_c   1.000
_cell.angle_alpha   90.00
_cell.angle_beta   90.00
_cell.angle_gamma   90.00
#
_symmetry.space_group_name_H-M   'P 1'
#
loop_
_entity.id
_entity.type
_entity.pdbx_description
1 polymer ?
#
loop_
_entity_poly.entity_id
_entity_poly.type
_entity_poly.pdbx_seq_one_letter_code
_entity_poly.pdbx_strand_id
1 'polypeptide(L)'
;MNKKNGSSGDEWSWGNLNTLFWAVGSISGAMDEDTEKWFLVLIIRELLSLVEQERGKDNKATIASNIMYIFGQYPRFLKAHWRFLKMVVNKLFEFMHEGHEGVQDMACDMYMKITKKCARQFVVRQSEEKEPFVEEILRNIGRITVDLSPQQVHTFYEATGVIIAEAVNSAQ
;
A
#
# COMPACT_ATOMS: atom_id res chain seq x y z
N MET A 1 -38.00 -31.70 -8.60
CA MET A 1 -38.48 -30.32 -8.87
C MET A 1 -39.06 -29.77 -7.57
N ASN A 2 -38.32 -28.89 -6.88
CA ASN A 2 -38.88 -27.78 -6.11
C ASN A 2 -37.75 -26.91 -5.54
N LYS A 3 -37.43 -25.85 -6.29
CA LYS A 3 -36.79 -24.63 -5.78
C LYS A 3 -37.80 -23.87 -4.93
N LYS A 4 -37.35 -23.37 -3.77
CA LYS A 4 -37.72 -22.10 -3.10
C LYS A 4 -36.62 -21.87 -2.05
N ASN A 5 -35.54 -21.16 -2.38
CA ASN A 5 -35.34 -19.72 -2.20
C ASN A 5 -35.93 -19.18 -0.89
N GLY A 6 -35.06 -19.04 0.12
CA GLY A 6 -35.22 -18.23 1.31
C GLY A 6 -33.89 -17.56 1.63
N SER A 7 -33.77 -16.29 1.28
CA SER A 7 -32.66 -15.39 1.55
C SER A 7 -32.35 -15.30 3.05
N SER A 8 -31.18 -15.76 3.46
CA SER A 8 -30.47 -15.18 4.61
C SER A 8 -29.43 -14.25 4.01
N GLY A 9 -29.75 -12.96 3.99
CA GLY A 9 -29.10 -11.90 3.20
C GLY A 9 -27.76 -11.42 3.75
N ASP A 10 -26.86 -12.36 4.05
CA ASP A 10 -25.47 -12.04 4.35
C ASP A 10 -24.58 -12.69 3.28
N GLU A 11 -24.19 -11.91 2.27
CA GLU A 11 -23.26 -12.35 1.21
C GLU A 11 -21.80 -12.38 1.69
N TRP A 12 -21.58 -12.13 2.97
CA TRP A 12 -20.25 -12.07 3.56
C TRP A 12 -19.50 -13.41 3.43
N SER A 13 -18.39 -13.36 2.72
CA SER A 13 -17.34 -14.38 2.79
C SER A 13 -16.00 -13.76 2.40
N TRP A 14 -14.91 -14.32 2.92
CA TRP A 14 -13.55 -13.91 2.54
C TRP A 14 -13.30 -14.03 1.04
N GLY A 15 -13.89 -15.04 0.39
CA GLY A 15 -13.82 -15.23 -1.06
C GLY A 15 -14.50 -14.10 -1.82
N ASN A 16 -15.68 -13.69 -1.38
CA ASN A 16 -16.42 -12.57 -2.00
C ASN A 16 -15.69 -11.24 -1.78
N LEU A 17 -15.14 -11.03 -0.58
CA LEU A 17 -14.34 -9.83 -0.25
C LEU A 17 -13.11 -9.71 -1.18
N ASN A 18 -12.35 -10.79 -1.32
CA ASN A 18 -11.16 -10.80 -2.19
C ASN A 18 -11.55 -10.58 -3.65
N THR A 19 -12.60 -11.26 -4.13
CA THR A 19 -13.07 -11.10 -5.52
C THR A 19 -13.49 -9.67 -5.80
N LEU A 20 -14.19 -9.03 -4.86
CA LEU A 20 -14.56 -7.63 -4.95
C LEU A 20 -13.34 -6.73 -5.07
N PHE A 21 -12.32 -6.89 -4.21
CA PHE A 21 -11.17 -6.00 -4.24
C PHE A 21 -10.18 -6.29 -5.37
N TRP A 22 -10.16 -7.51 -5.89
CA TRP A 22 -9.52 -7.79 -7.18
C TRP A 22 -10.20 -7.04 -8.31
N ALA A 23 -11.54 -7.04 -8.36
CA ALA A 23 -12.30 -6.28 -9.34
C ALA A 23 -12.06 -4.77 -9.20
N VAL A 24 -12.10 -4.23 -7.98
CA VAL A 24 -11.75 -2.84 -7.67
C VAL A 24 -10.38 -2.50 -8.22
N GLY A 25 -9.33 -3.26 -7.89
CA GLY A 25 -7.99 -2.97 -8.42
C GLY A 25 -7.89 -3.09 -9.95
N SER A 26 -8.68 -3.98 -10.57
CA SER A 26 -8.65 -4.19 -12.02
C SER A 26 -9.23 -3.04 -12.85
N ILE A 27 -10.07 -2.19 -12.25
CA ILE A 27 -10.66 -1.02 -12.91
C ILE A 27 -9.84 0.26 -12.71
N SER A 28 -8.59 0.15 -12.25
CA SER A 28 -7.71 1.32 -12.09
C SER A 28 -7.53 2.08 -13.40
N GLY A 29 -7.66 3.42 -13.34
CA GLY A 29 -7.57 4.27 -14.53
C GLY A 29 -8.84 4.34 -15.39
N ALA A 30 -9.89 3.57 -15.09
CA ALA A 30 -11.16 3.63 -15.82
C ALA A 30 -12.03 4.85 -15.44
N MET A 31 -11.74 5.49 -14.32
CA MET A 31 -12.43 6.69 -13.82
C MET A 31 -11.58 7.95 -14.08
N ASP A 32 -12.21 9.12 -14.10
CA ASP A 32 -11.48 10.38 -13.98
C ASP A 32 -10.86 10.54 -12.57
N GLU A 33 -9.93 11.47 -12.41
CA GLU A 33 -9.14 11.61 -11.17
C GLU A 33 -9.99 11.96 -9.94
N ASP A 34 -11.00 12.81 -10.09
CA ASP A 34 -11.85 13.23 -8.97
C ASP A 34 -12.75 12.07 -8.54
N THR A 35 -13.38 11.37 -9.50
CA THR A 35 -14.20 10.19 -9.20
C THR A 35 -13.35 9.07 -8.59
N GLU A 36 -12.16 8.80 -9.14
CA GLU A 36 -11.23 7.79 -8.61
C GLU A 36 -10.81 8.12 -7.17
N LYS A 37 -10.51 9.39 -6.89
CA LYS A 37 -10.18 9.85 -5.53
C LYS A 37 -11.30 9.57 -4.54
N TRP A 38 -12.53 9.97 -4.85
CA TRP A 38 -13.68 9.73 -3.96
C TRP A 38 -13.93 8.25 -3.73
N PHE A 39 -13.86 7.46 -4.80
CA PHE A 39 -14.04 6.01 -4.76
C PHE A 39 -13.00 5.33 -3.87
N LEU A 40 -11.72 5.67 -4.03
CA LEU A 40 -10.63 5.10 -3.24
C LEU A 40 -10.71 5.49 -1.77
N VAL A 41 -10.96 6.78 -1.47
CA VAL A 41 -11.10 7.24 -0.08
C VAL A 41 -12.22 6.49 0.64
N LEU A 42 -13.36 6.30 -0.04
CA LEU A 42 -14.48 5.52 0.50
C LEU A 42 -14.03 4.09 0.82
N ILE A 43 -13.51 3.38 -0.18
CA ILE A 43 -13.16 1.96 -0.05
C ILE A 43 -12.07 1.73 1.00
N ILE A 44 -11.01 2.52 0.99
CA ILE A 44 -9.90 2.37 1.94
C ILE A 44 -10.41 2.59 3.37
N ARG A 45 -11.29 3.58 3.58
CA ARG A 45 -11.88 3.84 4.91
C ARG A 45 -12.73 2.65 5.39
N GLU A 46 -13.59 2.11 4.53
CA GLU A 46 -14.42 0.96 4.90
C GLU A 46 -13.55 -0.27 5.18
N LEU A 47 -12.48 -0.50 4.40
CA LEU A 47 -11.54 -1.59 4.65
C LEU A 47 -10.77 -1.44 5.97
N LEU A 48 -10.31 -0.23 6.31
CA LEU A 48 -9.64 0.03 7.59
C LEU A 48 -10.60 -0.19 8.77
N SER A 49 -11.84 0.30 8.66
CA SER A 49 -12.90 0.04 9.66
C SER A 49 -13.14 -1.46 9.85
N LEU A 50 -13.18 -2.22 8.76
CA LEU A 50 -13.34 -3.67 8.78
C LEU A 50 -12.14 -4.39 9.46
N VAL A 51 -10.90 -3.94 9.25
CA VAL A 51 -9.71 -4.45 9.97
C VAL A 51 -9.84 -4.25 11.49
N GLU A 52 -10.42 -3.13 11.93
CA GLU A 52 -10.60 -2.82 13.34
C GLU A 52 -11.70 -3.69 13.99
N GLN A 53 -12.78 -3.94 13.26
CA GLN A 53 -13.93 -4.74 13.74
C GLN A 53 -13.62 -6.24 13.82
N GLU A 54 -12.79 -6.74 12.90
CA GLU A 54 -12.52 -8.17 12.79
C GLU A 54 -11.57 -8.70 13.88
N ARG A 55 -11.85 -9.93 14.31
CA ARG A 55 -11.01 -10.67 15.27
C ARG A 55 -10.24 -11.76 14.55
N GLY A 56 -9.05 -12.07 15.04
CA GLY A 56 -8.18 -13.10 14.48
C GLY A 56 -7.15 -12.55 13.50
N LYS A 57 -5.92 -13.07 13.57
CA LYS A 57 -4.79 -12.58 12.77
C LYS A 57 -4.98 -12.85 11.28
N ASP A 58 -5.50 -14.02 10.90
CA ASP A 58 -5.68 -14.41 9.50
C ASP A 58 -6.74 -13.56 8.79
N ASN A 59 -7.82 -13.21 9.50
CA ASN A 59 -8.87 -12.32 9.00
C ASN A 59 -8.30 -10.93 8.72
N LYS A 60 -7.56 -10.36 9.68
CA LYS A 60 -6.89 -9.06 9.50
C LYS A 60 -5.86 -9.08 8.37
N ALA A 61 -5.09 -10.17 8.24
CA ALA A 61 -4.14 -10.34 7.16
C ALA A 61 -4.83 -10.38 5.79
N THR A 62 -5.97 -11.05 5.69
CA THR A 62 -6.78 -11.09 4.47
C THR A 62 -7.24 -9.69 4.06
N ILE A 63 -7.77 -8.90 4.99
CA ILE A 63 -8.23 -7.54 4.70
C ILE A 63 -7.06 -6.61 4.36
N ALA A 64 -5.98 -6.67 5.13
CA ALA A 64 -4.76 -5.92 4.86
C ALA A 64 -4.21 -6.23 3.46
N SER A 65 -4.24 -7.49 3.04
CA SER A 65 -3.81 -7.89 1.70
C SER A 65 -4.62 -7.20 0.58
N ASN A 66 -5.93 -7.01 0.79
CA ASN A 66 -6.78 -6.29 -0.16
C ASN A 66 -6.45 -4.79 -0.20
N ILE A 67 -6.21 -4.16 0.96
CA ILE A 67 -5.76 -2.75 1.02
C ILE A 67 -4.44 -2.58 0.25
N MET A 68 -3.48 -3.48 0.49
CA MET A 68 -2.17 -3.46 -0.15
C MET A 68 -2.27 -3.68 -1.66
N TYR A 69 -3.15 -4.58 -2.09
CA TYR A 69 -3.46 -4.76 -3.51
C TYR A 69 -3.99 -3.46 -4.14
N ILE A 70 -4.96 -2.78 -3.51
CA ILE A 70 -5.51 -1.52 -3.99
C ILE A 70 -4.42 -0.45 -4.12
N PHE A 71 -3.62 -0.21 -3.07
CA PHE A 71 -2.52 0.75 -3.15
C PHE A 71 -1.54 0.44 -4.31
N GLY A 72 -1.30 -0.84 -4.59
CA GLY A 72 -0.40 -1.25 -5.66
C GLY A 72 -0.98 -1.00 -7.06
N GLN A 73 -2.30 -1.00 -7.18
CA GLN A 73 -3.00 -0.78 -8.45
C GLN A 73 -3.22 0.69 -8.78
N TYR A 74 -3.28 1.60 -7.81
CA TYR A 74 -3.64 3.01 -8.01
C TYR A 74 -2.47 4.00 -7.82
N PRO A 75 -1.41 3.93 -8.64
CA PRO A 75 -0.26 4.84 -8.51
C PRO A 75 -0.62 6.29 -8.86
N ARG A 76 -1.63 6.53 -9.72
CA ARG A 76 -2.08 7.89 -10.09
C ARG A 76 -2.59 8.64 -8.85
N PHE A 77 -3.48 8.00 -8.10
CA PHE A 77 -3.97 8.52 -6.83
C PHE A 77 -2.83 8.81 -5.85
N LEU A 78 -1.90 7.87 -5.66
CA LEU A 78 -0.77 8.05 -4.75
C LEU A 78 0.13 9.23 -5.16
N LYS A 79 0.40 9.39 -6.46
CA LYS A 79 1.19 10.51 -6.99
C LYS A 79 0.53 11.87 -6.77
N ALA A 80 -0.79 11.95 -6.87
CA ALA A 80 -1.53 13.19 -6.70
C ALA A 80 -1.73 13.59 -5.22
N HIS A 81 -1.54 12.65 -4.28
CA HIS A 81 -1.86 12.85 -2.86
C HIS A 81 -0.65 12.56 -1.96
N TRP A 82 0.33 13.47 -1.97
CA TRP A 82 1.59 13.31 -1.23
C TRP A 82 1.44 12.91 0.25
N ARG A 83 0.62 13.64 1.01
CA ARG A 83 0.40 13.35 2.45
C ARG A 83 -0.02 11.90 2.67
N PHE A 84 -0.86 11.39 1.78
CA PHE A 84 -1.35 10.03 1.83
C PHE A 84 -0.25 9.03 1.45
N LEU A 85 0.50 9.29 0.38
CA LEU A 85 1.66 8.47 0.01
C LEU A 85 2.69 8.38 1.16
N LYS A 86 3.07 9.52 1.76
CA LYS A 86 4.00 9.54 2.91
C LYS A 86 3.46 8.77 4.11
N MET A 87 2.15 8.93 4.41
CA MET A 87 1.48 8.17 5.48
C MET A 87 1.55 6.66 5.23
N VAL A 88 1.24 6.21 4.01
CA VAL A 88 1.32 4.78 3.65
C VAL A 88 2.74 4.26 3.80
N VAL A 89 3.74 4.96 3.25
CA VAL A 89 5.14 4.52 3.33
C VAL A 89 5.64 4.44 4.78
N ASN A 90 5.33 5.44 5.61
CA ASN A 90 5.67 5.39 7.03
C ASN A 90 5.00 4.22 7.74
N LYS A 91 3.76 3.89 7.37
CA LYS A 91 3.07 2.71 7.92
C LYS A 91 3.74 1.41 7.47
N LEU A 92 4.26 1.33 6.25
CA LEU A 92 5.07 0.18 5.81
C LEU A 92 6.35 0.07 6.65
N PHE A 93 7.02 1.18 6.98
CA PHE A 93 8.19 1.14 7.86
C PHE A 93 7.82 0.67 9.28
N GLU A 94 6.67 1.07 9.83
CA GLU A 94 6.18 0.50 11.09
C GLU A 94 5.97 -1.02 10.97
N PHE A 95 5.39 -1.50 9.86
CA PHE A 95 5.18 -2.93 9.63
C PHE A 95 6.47 -3.73 9.43
N MET A 96 7.57 -3.09 9.04
CA MET A 96 8.90 -3.72 9.01
C MET A 96 9.42 -4.06 10.42
N HIS A 97 8.86 -3.46 11.47
CA HIS A 97 9.17 -3.74 12.87
C HIS A 97 8.19 -4.74 13.53
N GLU A 98 7.20 -5.23 12.80
CA GLU A 98 6.25 -6.22 13.35
C GLU A 98 6.94 -7.57 13.50
N GLY A 99 6.70 -8.27 14.62
CA GLY A 99 7.35 -9.54 14.93
C GLY A 99 6.90 -10.73 14.07
N HIS A 100 6.06 -10.51 13.05
CA HIS A 100 5.59 -11.55 12.14
C HIS A 100 6.26 -11.40 10.77
N GLU A 101 7.12 -12.36 10.42
CA GLU A 101 7.92 -12.34 9.18
C GLU A 101 7.09 -12.06 7.92
N GLY A 102 5.93 -12.72 7.75
CA GLY A 102 5.06 -12.48 6.60
C GLY A 102 4.48 -11.06 6.50
N VAL A 103 4.43 -10.29 7.60
CA VAL A 103 4.02 -8.88 7.59
C VAL A 103 5.17 -8.01 7.11
N GLN A 104 6.39 -8.31 7.54
CA GLN A 104 7.61 -7.63 7.09
C GLN A 104 7.84 -7.85 5.59
N ASP A 105 7.70 -9.09 5.10
CA ASP A 105 7.80 -9.42 3.67
C ASP A 105 6.79 -8.60 2.85
N MET A 106 5.54 -8.56 3.29
CA MET A 106 4.49 -7.79 2.63
C MET A 106 4.81 -6.29 2.61
N ALA A 107 5.38 -5.76 3.69
CA ALA A 107 5.77 -4.36 3.78
C ALA A 107 6.91 -4.02 2.81
N CYS A 108 7.95 -4.86 2.74
CA CYS A 108 9.07 -4.70 1.80
C CYS A 108 8.61 -4.80 0.34
N ASP A 109 7.81 -5.80 0.00
CA ASP A 109 7.26 -5.99 -1.36
C ASP A 109 6.38 -4.82 -1.79
N MET A 110 5.58 -4.31 -0.86
CA MET A 110 4.73 -3.16 -1.14
C MET A 110 5.53 -1.88 -1.30
N TYR A 111 6.54 -1.67 -0.43
CA TYR A 111 7.44 -0.54 -0.57
C TYR A 111 8.09 -0.57 -1.96
N MET A 112 8.61 -1.72 -2.39
CA MET A 112 9.13 -1.93 -3.75
C MET A 112 8.10 -1.59 -4.86
N LYS A 113 6.85 -2.05 -4.75
CA LYS A 113 5.80 -1.74 -5.73
C LYS A 113 5.51 -0.25 -5.81
N ILE A 114 5.45 0.43 -4.67
CA ILE A 114 5.21 1.88 -4.60
C ILE A 114 6.39 2.64 -5.20
N THR A 115 7.64 2.32 -4.82
CA THR A 115 8.82 3.04 -5.33
C THR A 115 8.95 2.89 -6.83
N LYS A 116 8.76 1.68 -7.39
CA LYS A 116 8.77 1.43 -8.84
C LYS A 116 7.78 2.30 -9.63
N LYS A 117 6.63 2.64 -9.03
CA LYS A 117 5.61 3.46 -9.72
C LYS A 117 5.69 4.94 -9.36
N CYS A 118 6.17 5.30 -8.17
CA CYS A 118 6.05 6.63 -7.58
C CYS A 118 7.40 7.30 -7.24
N ALA A 119 8.54 6.72 -7.66
CA ALA A 119 9.90 7.19 -7.33
C ALA A 119 10.08 8.71 -7.39
N ARG A 120 9.55 9.36 -8.42
CA ARG A 120 9.66 10.82 -8.60
C ARG A 120 9.15 11.61 -7.39
N GLN A 121 8.10 11.15 -6.72
CA GLN A 121 7.52 11.82 -5.55
C GLN A 121 8.46 11.82 -4.34
N PHE A 122 9.41 10.88 -4.28
CA PHE A 122 10.36 10.75 -3.18
C PHE A 122 11.59 11.66 -3.35
N VAL A 123 11.96 11.98 -4.60
CA VAL A 123 13.16 12.76 -4.92
C VAL A 123 12.89 14.26 -5.08
N VAL A 124 11.65 14.63 -5.39
CA VAL A 124 11.25 16.04 -5.41
C VAL A 124 10.92 16.54 -4.00
N ARG A 125 11.28 17.78 -3.70
CA ARG A 125 10.81 18.43 -2.48
C ARG A 125 9.33 18.77 -2.63
N GLN A 126 8.52 18.16 -1.78
CA GLN A 126 7.07 18.36 -1.75
C GLN A 126 6.75 19.68 -1.03
N SER A 127 5.64 20.33 -1.38
CA SER A 127 5.33 21.70 -0.95
C SER A 127 5.32 21.91 0.57
N GLU A 128 5.03 20.86 1.34
CA GLU A 128 4.91 20.89 2.79
C GLU A 128 6.12 20.29 3.53
N GLU A 129 7.13 19.86 2.78
CA GLU A 129 8.30 19.17 3.32
C GLU A 129 9.53 20.07 3.22
N LYS A 130 10.43 19.92 4.20
CA LYS A 130 11.68 20.70 4.24
C LYS A 130 12.70 20.22 3.21
N GLU A 131 12.60 18.96 2.80
CA GLU A 131 13.54 18.26 1.93
C GLU A 131 12.85 17.11 1.19
N PRO A 132 13.48 16.53 0.15
CA PRO A 132 13.03 15.30 -0.46
C PRO A 132 12.93 14.15 0.54
N PHE A 133 11.88 13.34 0.45
CA PHE A 133 11.67 12.25 1.41
C PHE A 133 12.74 11.16 1.34
N VAL A 134 13.40 10.99 0.20
CA VAL A 134 14.55 10.08 0.07
C VAL A 134 15.67 10.41 1.06
N GLU A 135 15.90 11.69 1.38
CA GLU A 135 16.93 12.10 2.35
C GLU A 135 16.55 11.68 3.77
N GLU A 136 15.26 11.77 4.12
CA GLU A 136 14.73 11.27 5.39
C GLU A 136 14.88 9.75 5.51
N ILE A 137 14.60 9.02 4.42
CA ILE A 137 14.74 7.55 4.36
C ILE A 137 16.22 7.17 4.53
N LEU A 138 17.13 7.79 3.80
CA LEU A 138 18.56 7.46 3.85
C LEU A 138 19.18 7.72 5.23
N ARG A 139 18.82 8.83 5.89
CA ARG A 139 19.27 9.10 7.26
C ARG A 139 18.75 8.08 8.28
N ASN A 140 17.56 7.54 8.06
CA ASN A 140 16.92 6.59 8.98
C ASN A 140 17.08 5.13 8.54
N ILE A 141 17.83 4.83 7.49
CA ILE A 141 17.85 3.49 6.86
C ILE A 141 18.16 2.39 7.87
N GLY A 142 19.21 2.58 8.69
CA GLY A 142 19.60 1.61 9.70
C GLY A 142 18.55 1.41 10.80
N ARG A 143 17.74 2.44 11.10
CA ARG A 143 16.61 2.31 12.03
C ARG A 143 15.47 1.54 11.38
N ILE A 144 15.12 1.86 10.14
CA ILE A 144 14.00 1.24 9.41
C ILE A 144 14.25 -0.27 9.20
N THR A 145 15.50 -0.66 8.91
CA THR A 145 15.82 -2.03 8.52
C THR A 145 16.34 -2.92 9.66
N VAL A 146 16.37 -2.44 10.91
CA VAL A 146 17.06 -3.13 12.01
C VAL A 146 16.48 -4.50 12.36
N ASP A 147 15.16 -4.66 12.19
CA ASP A 147 14.43 -5.89 12.53
C ASP A 147 14.17 -6.79 11.31
N LEU A 148 14.70 -6.42 10.14
CA LEU A 148 14.48 -7.13 8.89
C LEU A 148 15.50 -8.28 8.70
N SER A 149 15.05 -9.35 8.06
CA SER A 149 15.92 -10.42 7.59
C SER A 149 16.84 -9.96 6.44
N PRO A 150 17.96 -10.63 6.16
CA PRO A 150 18.86 -10.24 5.06
C PRO A 150 18.16 -10.12 3.71
N GLN A 151 17.22 -11.02 3.41
CA GLN A 151 16.44 -11.01 2.18
C GLN A 151 15.54 -9.77 2.10
N GLN A 152 14.85 -9.44 3.18
CA GLN A 152 13.99 -8.24 3.27
C GLN A 152 14.82 -6.95 3.16
N VAL A 153 16.00 -6.92 3.77
CA VAL A 153 16.96 -5.82 3.62
C VAL A 153 17.34 -5.65 2.15
N HIS A 154 17.66 -6.72 1.42
CA HIS A 154 17.97 -6.59 -0.01
C HIS A 154 16.80 -6.00 -0.81
N THR A 155 15.57 -6.45 -0.57
CA THR A 155 14.37 -5.90 -1.21
C THR A 155 14.20 -4.41 -0.88
N PHE A 156 14.42 -4.02 0.37
CA PHE A 156 14.38 -2.61 0.78
C PHE A 156 15.41 -1.77 0.03
N TYR A 157 16.67 -2.22 0.01
CA TYR A 157 17.75 -1.50 -0.66
C TYR A 157 17.55 -1.43 -2.19
N GLU A 158 17.02 -2.47 -2.83
CA GLU A 158 16.64 -2.42 -4.24
C GLU A 158 15.56 -1.34 -4.46
N ALA A 159 14.54 -1.29 -3.59
CA ALA A 159 13.46 -0.30 -3.69
C ALA A 159 13.96 1.14 -3.50
N THR A 160 14.88 1.36 -2.55
CA THR A 160 15.54 2.66 -2.37
C THR A 160 16.45 3.00 -3.55
N GLY A 161 17.13 2.00 -4.14
CA GLY A 161 17.94 2.16 -5.35
C GLY A 161 17.13 2.67 -6.54
N VAL A 162 15.89 2.19 -6.71
CA VAL A 162 14.95 2.71 -7.72
C VAL A 162 14.66 4.20 -7.53
N ILE A 163 14.50 4.65 -6.28
CA ILE A 163 14.30 6.08 -5.97
C ILE A 163 15.56 6.88 -6.36
N ILE A 164 16.74 6.40 -5.98
CA ILE A 164 18.00 7.10 -6.27
C ILE A 164 18.24 7.20 -7.79
N ALA A 165 17.94 6.14 -8.55
CA ALA A 165 18.06 6.17 -10.01
C ALA A 165 17.19 7.26 -10.64
N GLU A 166 15.97 7.49 -10.11
CA GLU A 166 15.10 8.58 -10.56
C GLU A 166 15.68 9.97 -10.23
N ALA A 167 16.37 10.13 -9.10
CA ALA A 167 17.04 11.39 -8.74
C ALA A 167 18.13 11.74 -9.75
N VAL A 168 18.92 10.75 -10.18
CA VAL A 168 19.98 10.93 -11.18
C VAL A 168 19.40 11.31 -12.54
N ASN A 169 18.34 10.62 -12.98
CA ASN A 169 17.69 10.90 -14.25
C ASN A 169 17.04 12.29 -14.29
N SER A 170 16.59 12.82 -13.15
CA SER A 170 15.98 14.14 -13.05
C SER A 170 16.99 15.30 -13.02
N ALA A 171 18.27 15.00 -12.76
CA ALA A 171 19.36 15.98 -12.73
C ALA A 171 20.07 16.15 -14.09
N GLN A 172 19.78 15.28 -15.06
CA GLN A 172 20.23 15.35 -16.46
C GLN A 172 19.20 16.06 -17.33
#